data_AF-A0A952FUJ3-F1
#
_entry.id   AF-A0A952FUJ3-F1
#
_cell.length_a   1.000
_cell.length_b   1.000
_cell.length_c   1.000
_cell.angle_alpha   90.00
_cell.angle_beta   90.00
_cell.angle_gamma   90.00
#
_symmetry.space_group_name_H-M   'P 1'
#
loop_
_entity.id
_entity.type
_entity.pdbx_description
1 polymer ?
#
loop_
_entity_poly.entity_id
_entity_poly.type
_entity_poly.pdbx_seq_one_letter_code
_entity_poly.pdbx_strand_id
1 'polypeptide(L)'
;MPFSKLSGTRALVYLGAFCQRRALWVIGAALVVSVCAVLVVMNHLSINTDTGKLIDPDLPWQQDNAALDKAFPQNTNLLAIVIDGKSPELAESAAAQITQALRAEPSLFRTVRRPDGGPFFDKNGLLFLPVKEVQQTADDIVAAQPLLG
;
A
#
# COMPACT_ATOMS: atom_id res chain seq x y z
N MET A 1 57.84 -16.76 -5.72
CA MET A 1 57.14 -17.47 -6.81
C MET A 1 56.28 -16.48 -7.61
N PRO A 2 56.75 -15.92 -8.74
CA PRO A 2 56.04 -14.91 -9.51
C PRO A 2 55.75 -15.39 -10.95
N PHE A 3 54.65 -16.10 -11.19
CA PHE A 3 54.32 -16.59 -12.55
C PHE A 3 52.88 -16.35 -13.04
N SER A 4 51.99 -15.72 -12.25
CA SER A 4 50.60 -15.47 -12.68
C SER A 4 50.36 -14.13 -13.38
N LYS A 5 51.18 -13.10 -13.13
CA LYS A 5 50.96 -11.74 -13.68
C LYS A 5 51.14 -11.66 -15.20
N LEU A 6 52.08 -12.42 -15.78
CA LEU A 6 52.39 -12.38 -17.21
C LEU A 6 51.29 -13.01 -18.10
N SER A 7 50.50 -13.94 -17.57
CA SER A 7 49.41 -14.59 -18.33
C SER A 7 48.22 -13.63 -18.52
N GLY A 8 47.85 -12.90 -17.46
CA GLY A 8 46.75 -11.93 -17.49
C GLY A 8 47.00 -10.76 -18.45
N THR A 9 48.21 -10.20 -18.45
CA THR A 9 48.56 -9.10 -19.38
C THR A 9 48.56 -9.55 -20.82
N ARG A 10 49.08 -10.76 -21.10
CA ARG A 10 49.07 -11.33 -22.45
C ARG A 10 47.63 -11.59 -22.94
N ALA A 11 46.77 -12.12 -22.07
CA ALA A 11 45.36 -12.35 -22.40
C ALA A 11 44.63 -11.05 -22.77
N LEU A 12 44.83 -9.97 -22.01
CA LEU A 12 44.23 -8.65 -22.32
C LEU A 12 44.75 -8.07 -23.64
N VAL A 13 46.05 -8.18 -23.91
CA VAL A 13 46.66 -7.72 -25.17
C VAL A 13 46.12 -8.51 -26.36
N TYR A 14 45.98 -9.84 -26.23
CA TYR A 14 45.38 -10.68 -27.26
C TYR A 14 43.90 -10.34 -27.51
N LEU A 15 43.14 -10.07 -26.45
CA LEU A 15 41.73 -9.71 -26.54
C LEU A 15 41.57 -8.34 -27.22
N GLY A 16 42.42 -7.37 -26.88
CA GLY A 16 42.48 -6.07 -27.55
C GLY A 16 42.86 -6.18 -29.04
N ALA A 17 43.88 -6.96 -29.36
CA ALA A 17 44.30 -7.19 -30.75
C ALA A 17 43.23 -7.94 -31.57
N PHE A 18 42.50 -8.88 -30.94
CA PHE A 18 41.38 -9.58 -31.55
C PHE A 18 40.21 -8.62 -31.83
N CYS A 19 39.88 -7.75 -30.87
CA CYS A 19 38.87 -6.71 -31.04
C CYS A 19 39.23 -5.74 -32.17
N GLN A 20 40.50 -5.36 -32.29
CA GLN A 20 40.96 -4.45 -33.35
C GLN A 20 40.91 -5.08 -34.74
N ARG A 21 41.29 -6.36 -34.87
CA ARG A 21 41.25 -7.10 -36.15
C ARG A 21 39.84 -7.42 -36.63
N ARG A 22 38.87 -7.51 -35.70
CA ARG A 22 37.46 -7.82 -35.99
C ARG A 22 36.49 -6.73 -35.54
N ALA A 23 36.93 -5.47 -35.60
CA ALA A 23 36.20 -4.33 -35.03
C ALA A 23 34.73 -4.26 -35.46
N LEU A 24 34.42 -4.47 -36.74
CA LEU A 24 33.04 -4.46 -37.25
C LEU A 24 32.16 -5.57 -36.64
N TRP A 25 32.71 -6.77 -36.43
CA TRP A 25 31.99 -7.87 -35.77
C TRP A 25 31.77 -7.60 -34.28
N VAL A 26 32.76 -7.01 -33.60
CA VAL A 26 32.62 -6.64 -32.19
C VAL A 26 31.57 -5.55 -32.02
N ILE A 27 31.56 -4.55 -32.90
CA ILE A 27 30.53 -3.48 -32.90
C ILE A 27 29.14 -4.08 -33.18
N GLY A 28 29.01 -4.95 -34.18
CA GLY A 28 27.74 -5.61 -34.48
C GLY A 28 27.23 -6.46 -33.32
N ALA A 29 28.09 -7.27 -32.71
CA ALA A 29 27.74 -8.07 -31.55
C ALA A 29 27.36 -7.21 -30.34
N ALA A 30 28.12 -6.13 -30.07
CA ALA A 30 27.80 -5.20 -29.00
C ALA A 30 26.45 -4.51 -29.24
N LEU A 31 26.16 -4.09 -30.47
CA LEU A 31 24.87 -3.51 -30.84
C LEU A 31 23.72 -4.48 -30.60
N VAL A 32 23.86 -5.74 -31.04
CA VAL A 32 22.86 -6.78 -30.81
C VAL A 32 22.64 -7.01 -29.32
N VAL A 33 23.70 -7.15 -28.53
CA VAL A 33 23.61 -7.32 -27.07
C VAL A 33 22.94 -6.11 -26.42
N SER A 34 23.27 -4.89 -26.82
CA SER A 34 22.64 -3.66 -26.32
C SER A 34 21.15 -3.63 -26.65
N VAL A 35 20.75 -3.97 -27.87
CA VAL A 35 19.33 -4.04 -28.26
C VAL A 35 18.60 -5.10 -27.45
N CYS A 36 19.18 -6.30 -27.30
CA CYS A 36 18.60 -7.35 -26.45
C CYS A 36 18.48 -6.90 -25.00
N ALA A 37 19.49 -6.23 -24.44
CA ALA A 37 19.44 -5.70 -23.08
C ALA A 37 18.34 -4.65 -22.91
N VAL A 38 18.18 -3.74 -23.88
CA VAL A 38 17.09 -2.76 -23.89
C VAL A 38 15.74 -3.46 -23.94
N LEU A 39 15.55 -4.45 -24.82
CA LEU A 39 14.31 -5.23 -24.90
C LEU A 39 14.00 -5.97 -23.58
N VAL A 40 15.02 -6.54 -22.93
CA VAL A 40 14.86 -7.19 -21.62
C VAL A 40 14.43 -6.17 -20.58
N VAL A 41 15.12 -5.04 -20.47
CA VAL A 41 14.80 -3.98 -19.51
C VAL A 41 13.40 -3.42 -19.77
N MET A 42 13.04 -3.12 -21.02
CA MET A 42 11.70 -2.64 -21.36
C MET A 42 10.59 -3.63 -20.95
N ASN A 43 10.85 -4.94 -21.00
CA ASN A 43 9.87 -5.96 -20.66
C ASN A 43 9.87 -6.38 -19.18
N HIS A 44 10.96 -6.14 -18.44
CA HIS A 44 11.14 -6.67 -17.07
C HIS A 44 11.36 -5.61 -16.00
N LEU A 45 11.56 -4.34 -16.37
CA LEU A 45 11.77 -3.28 -15.39
C LEU A 45 10.45 -2.94 -14.68
N SER A 46 10.27 -3.52 -13.49
CA SER A 46 9.19 -3.18 -12.57
C SER A 46 9.72 -2.35 -11.40
N ILE A 47 9.06 -1.24 -11.09
CA ILE A 47 9.35 -0.46 -9.88
C ILE A 47 8.50 -1.01 -8.74
N ASN A 48 9.14 -1.44 -7.66
CA ASN A 48 8.45 -1.91 -6.46
C ASN A 48 8.45 -0.80 -5.39
N THR A 49 7.27 -0.26 -5.08
CA THR A 49 7.09 0.77 -4.04
C THR A 49 6.72 0.19 -2.68
N ASP A 50 6.68 -1.13 -2.54
CA ASP A 50 6.41 -1.82 -1.29
C ASP A 50 7.64 -1.79 -0.38
N THR A 51 7.60 -0.92 0.63
CA THR A 51 8.66 -0.78 1.62
C THR A 51 8.85 -2.06 2.45
N GLY A 52 7.81 -2.88 2.61
CA GLY A 52 7.89 -4.13 3.36
C GLY A 52 8.82 -5.16 2.72
N LYS A 53 8.97 -5.11 1.40
CA LYS A 53 9.87 -6.00 0.62
C LYS A 53 11.33 -5.56 0.63
N LEU A 54 11.65 -4.41 1.23
CA LEU A 54 13.04 -3.98 1.43
C LEU A 54 13.69 -4.68 2.62
N ILE A 55 12.89 -5.30 3.49
CA ILE A 55 13.33 -5.96 4.72
C ILE A 55 13.22 -7.48 4.54
N ASP A 56 14.14 -8.22 5.14
CA ASP A 56 14.18 -9.68 5.10
C ASP A 56 12.83 -10.30 5.56
N PRO A 57 12.18 -11.13 4.73
CA PRO A 57 10.90 -11.76 5.06
C PRO A 57 10.99 -12.81 6.18
N ASP A 58 12.19 -13.32 6.50
CA ASP A 58 12.37 -14.37 7.50
C ASP A 58 12.43 -13.85 8.94
N LEU A 59 12.33 -12.53 9.14
CA LEU A 59 12.23 -11.93 10.47
C LEU A 59 10.93 -12.36 11.17
N PRO A 60 10.96 -12.64 12.49
CA PRO A 60 9.77 -13.11 13.22
C PRO A 60 8.52 -12.23 13.04
N TRP A 61 8.69 -10.90 13.10
CA TRP A 61 7.56 -9.96 12.95
C TRP A 61 6.98 -9.93 11.52
N GLN A 62 7.77 -10.26 10.49
CA GLN A 62 7.27 -10.38 9.10
C GLN A 62 6.42 -11.64 8.95
N GLN A 63 6.82 -12.74 9.59
CA GLN A 63 6.02 -13.97 9.62
C GLN A 63 4.70 -13.75 10.36
N ASP A 64 4.73 -13.04 11.49
CA ASP A 64 3.52 -12.68 12.24
C ASP A 64 2.59 -11.79 11.42
N ASN A 65 3.12 -10.77 10.73
CA ASN A 65 2.34 -9.92 9.83
C ASN A 65 1.73 -10.72 8.68
N ALA A 66 2.50 -11.61 8.04
CA ALA A 66 2.00 -12.47 6.97
C ALA A 66 0.90 -13.42 7.47
N ALA A 67 1.03 -13.93 8.69
CA ALA A 67 0.00 -14.75 9.33
C ALA A 67 -1.27 -13.95 9.61
N LEU A 68 -1.15 -12.70 10.09
CA LEU A 68 -2.26 -11.79 10.32
C LEU A 68 -2.98 -11.43 9.01
N ASP A 69 -2.25 -11.07 7.96
CA ASP A 69 -2.79 -10.76 6.64
C ASP A 69 -3.54 -11.94 6.05
N LYS A 70 -3.01 -13.16 6.23
CA LYS A 70 -3.66 -14.40 5.79
C LYS A 70 -4.93 -14.71 6.58
N ALA A 71 -4.94 -14.43 7.88
CA ALA A 71 -6.09 -14.65 8.75
C ALA A 71 -7.22 -13.62 8.52
N PHE A 72 -6.85 -12.39 8.14
CA PHE A 72 -7.79 -11.28 7.93
C PHE A 72 -7.57 -10.61 6.58
N PRO A 73 -7.78 -11.32 5.45
CA PRO A 73 -7.51 -10.79 4.11
C PRO A 73 -8.30 -9.51 3.80
N GLN A 74 -9.48 -9.33 4.40
CA GLN A 74 -10.29 -8.12 4.29
C GLN A 74 -9.64 -6.86 4.90
N ASN A 75 -8.58 -7.01 5.71
CA ASN A 75 -7.86 -5.90 6.31
C ASN A 75 -6.59 -5.51 5.54
N THR A 76 -6.28 -6.23 4.46
CA THR A 76 -5.15 -5.90 3.57
C THR A 76 -5.59 -4.87 2.53
N ASN A 77 -4.66 -4.02 2.08
CA ASN A 77 -4.91 -2.99 1.05
C ASN A 77 -6.12 -2.09 1.33
N LEU A 78 -6.32 -1.71 2.60
CA LEU A 78 -7.38 -0.79 3.00
C LEU A 78 -7.01 0.66 2.72
N LEU A 79 -7.97 1.39 2.17
CA LEU A 79 -7.93 2.85 2.09
C LEU A 79 -8.69 3.45 3.28
N ALA A 80 -7.97 4.18 4.14
CA ALA A 80 -8.58 4.99 5.18
C ALA A 80 -8.89 6.39 4.64
N ILE A 81 -10.15 6.80 4.74
CA ILE A 81 -10.61 8.14 4.34
C ILE A 81 -11.01 8.88 5.60
N VAL A 82 -10.38 10.04 5.84
CA VAL A 82 -10.69 10.92 6.97
C VAL A 82 -11.46 12.12 6.45
N ILE A 83 -12.58 12.43 7.08
CA ILE A 83 -13.48 13.52 6.69
C ILE A 83 -13.48 14.56 7.80
N ASP A 84 -13.01 15.76 7.45
CA ASP A 84 -13.03 16.92 8.33
C ASP A 84 -14.17 17.86 7.92
N GLY A 85 -14.86 18.42 8.90
CA GLY A 85 -16.04 19.27 8.71
C GLY A 85 -16.06 20.40 9.72
N LYS A 86 -16.68 21.53 9.34
CA LYS A 86 -16.78 22.72 10.21
C LYS A 86 -17.57 22.47 11.50
N SER A 87 -18.43 21.46 11.50
CA SER A 87 -19.14 20.97 12.67
C SER A 87 -19.26 19.44 12.61
N PRO A 88 -19.48 18.77 13.75
CA PRO A 88 -19.64 17.31 13.79
C PRO A 88 -20.78 16.80 12.90
N GLU A 89 -21.90 17.52 12.83
CA GLU A 89 -23.07 17.13 12.06
C GLU A 89 -22.81 17.19 10.55
N LEU A 90 -22.04 18.19 10.12
CA LEU A 90 -21.62 18.32 8.71
C LEU A 90 -20.62 17.23 8.32
N ALA A 91 -19.66 16.92 9.20
CA ALA A 91 -18.71 15.83 8.97
C ALA A 91 -19.42 14.48 8.87
N GLU A 92 -20.37 14.22 9.78
CA GLU A 92 -21.18 13.00 9.81
C GLU A 92 -22.03 12.86 8.54
N SER A 93 -22.73 13.91 8.14
CA SER A 93 -23.54 13.92 6.90
C SER A 93 -22.68 13.66 5.65
N ALA A 94 -21.50 14.29 5.57
CA ALA A 94 -20.57 14.06 4.46
C ALA A 94 -20.04 12.61 4.45
N ALA A 95 -19.70 12.07 5.62
CA ALA A 95 -19.27 10.68 5.77
C ALA A 95 -20.34 9.68 5.35
N ALA A 96 -21.60 9.92 5.71
CA ALA A 96 -22.73 9.10 5.27
C ALA A 96 -22.90 9.13 3.75
N GLN A 97 -22.86 10.32 3.13
CA GLN A 97 -23.00 10.49 1.68
C GLN A 97 -21.86 9.84 0.89
N ILE A 98 -20.61 10.05 1.31
CA ILE A 98 -19.44 9.43 0.67
C ILE A 98 -19.51 7.91 0.80
N THR A 99 -19.85 7.39 1.99
CA THR A 99 -20.02 5.95 2.19
C THR A 99 -21.06 5.37 1.25
N GLN A 100 -22.20 6.03 1.09
CA GLN A 100 -23.25 5.60 0.18
C GLN A 100 -22.79 5.61 -1.29
N ALA A 101 -22.10 6.67 -1.71
CA ALA A 101 -21.55 6.78 -3.06
C ALA A 101 -20.53 5.67 -3.37
N LEU A 102 -19.60 5.40 -2.44
CA LEU A 102 -18.61 4.33 -2.62
C LEU A 102 -19.26 2.94 -2.65
N ARG A 103 -20.31 2.70 -1.85
CA ARG A 103 -21.07 1.44 -1.86
C ARG A 103 -21.82 1.21 -3.17
N ALA A 104 -22.18 2.27 -3.89
CA ALA A 104 -22.86 2.16 -5.18
C ALA A 104 -21.93 1.68 -6.31
N GLU A 105 -20.61 1.63 -6.07
CA GLU A 105 -19.60 1.22 -7.05
C GLU A 105 -18.87 -0.09 -6.65
N PRO A 106 -19.57 -1.24 -6.59
CA PRO A 106 -18.99 -2.50 -6.14
C PRO A 106 -17.91 -3.07 -7.09
N SER A 107 -17.85 -2.58 -8.33
CA SER A 107 -16.80 -2.92 -9.30
C SER A 107 -15.43 -2.34 -8.91
N LEU A 108 -15.43 -1.18 -8.24
CA LEU A 108 -14.23 -0.48 -7.78
C LEU A 108 -13.95 -0.78 -6.32
N PHE A 109 -14.98 -0.82 -5.47
CA PHE A 109 -14.86 -1.00 -4.03
C PHE A 109 -15.60 -2.26 -3.58
N ARG A 110 -14.85 -3.33 -3.33
CA ARG A 110 -15.42 -4.62 -2.87
C ARG A 110 -16.15 -4.50 -1.54
N THR A 111 -15.62 -3.67 -0.63
CA THR A 111 -16.15 -3.50 0.72
C THR A 111 -15.98 -2.06 1.16
N VAL A 112 -17.05 -1.46 1.69
CA VAL A 112 -17.04 -0.10 2.25
C VAL A 112 -17.66 -0.12 3.64
N ARG A 113 -16.86 0.26 4.64
CA ARG A 113 -17.23 0.23 6.06
C ARG A 113 -17.04 1.60 6.70
N ARG A 114 -17.97 1.96 7.61
CA ARG A 114 -17.80 3.04 8.58
C ARG A 114 -17.59 2.42 9.96
N PRO A 115 -16.35 2.31 10.45
CA PRO A 115 -16.10 1.72 11.77
C PRO A 115 -16.54 2.65 12.92
N ASP A 116 -16.65 3.94 12.64
CA ASP A 116 -16.97 5.05 13.53
C ASP A 116 -18.47 5.27 13.73
N GLY A 117 -19.33 4.72 12.86
CA GLY A 117 -20.76 5.00 12.93
C GLY A 117 -21.64 4.12 12.04
N GLY A 118 -22.79 4.66 11.65
CA GLY A 118 -23.80 4.00 10.84
C GLY A 118 -24.98 3.49 11.68
N PRO A 119 -25.95 2.79 11.06
CA PRO A 119 -27.28 2.57 11.66
C PRO A 119 -27.26 1.89 13.03
N PHE A 120 -26.23 1.08 13.29
CA PHE A 120 -26.04 0.45 14.60
C PHE A 120 -25.66 1.47 15.68
N PHE A 121 -24.67 2.33 15.43
CA PHE A 121 -24.24 3.35 16.39
C PHE A 121 -25.23 4.51 16.49
N ASP A 122 -25.91 4.87 15.39
CA ASP A 122 -26.95 5.90 15.42
C ASP A 122 -28.08 5.52 16.37
N LYS A 123 -28.41 4.23 16.45
CA LYS A 123 -29.46 3.70 17.34
C LYS A 123 -28.95 3.37 18.74
N ASN A 124 -27.74 2.84 18.87
CA ASN A 124 -27.25 2.23 20.11
C ASN A 124 -26.08 2.99 20.73
N GLY A 125 -25.68 4.14 20.20
CA GLY A 125 -24.48 4.86 20.62
C GLY A 125 -24.45 5.21 22.11
N LEU A 126 -25.61 5.57 22.68
CA LEU A 126 -25.74 5.83 24.12
C LEU A 126 -25.45 4.61 24.99
N LEU A 127 -25.60 3.37 24.48
CA LEU A 127 -25.32 2.15 25.25
C LEU A 127 -23.83 1.91 25.50
N PHE A 128 -22.95 2.68 24.83
CA PHE A 128 -21.52 2.65 25.06
C PHE A 128 -21.07 3.57 26.21
N LEU A 129 -21.98 4.38 26.76
CA LEU A 129 -21.70 5.24 27.91
C LEU A 129 -21.93 4.49 29.24
N PRO A 130 -21.25 4.89 30.32
CA PRO A 130 -21.58 4.43 31.67
C PRO A 130 -23.04 4.72 32.03
N VAL A 131 -23.68 3.82 32.78
CA VAL A 131 -25.10 3.93 33.17
C VAL A 131 -25.44 5.30 33.78
N LYS A 132 -24.54 5.85 34.60
CA LYS A 132 -24.74 7.18 35.22
C LYS A 132 -24.81 8.30 34.20
N GLU A 133 -24.00 8.26 33.14
CA GLU A 133 -23.98 9.28 32.09
C GLU A 133 -25.20 9.15 31.18
N VAL A 134 -25.64 7.92 30.89
CA VAL A 134 -26.90 7.69 30.17
C VAL A 134 -28.07 8.26 30.95
N GLN A 135 -28.14 8.00 32.25
CA GLN A 135 -29.19 8.52 33.12
C GLN A 135 -29.18 10.05 33.13
N GLN A 136 -28.00 10.65 33.34
CA GLN A 136 -27.86 12.10 33.33
C GLN A 136 -28.30 12.71 31.99
N THR A 137 -27.87 12.13 30.86
CA THR A 137 -28.26 12.60 29.53
C THR A 137 -29.77 12.51 29.32
N ALA A 138 -30.40 11.42 29.77
CA ALA A 138 -31.84 11.25 29.70
C ALA A 138 -32.58 12.29 30.57
N ASP A 139 -32.11 12.51 31.80
CA ASP A 139 -32.68 13.51 32.71
C ASP A 139 -32.56 14.93 32.13
N ASP A 140 -31.43 15.27 31.50
CA ASP A 140 -31.19 16.56 30.84
C ASP A 140 -32.14 16.77 29.65
N ILE A 141 -32.36 15.73 28.83
CA ILE A 141 -33.32 15.78 27.71
C ILE A 141 -34.75 15.95 28.23
N VAL A 142 -35.13 15.25 29.31
CA VAL A 142 -36.45 15.38 29.93
C VAL A 142 -36.65 16.78 30.51
N ALA A 143 -35.66 17.33 31.21
CA ALA A 143 -35.72 18.69 31.75
C ALA A 143 -35.88 19.76 30.66
N ALA A 144 -35.31 19.51 29.47
CA ALA A 144 -35.43 20.38 28.31
C ALA A 144 -36.75 20.23 27.52
N GLN A 145 -37.58 19.20 27.77
CA GLN A 145 -38.84 18.97 27.03
C GLN A 145 -39.76 20.21 26.90
N PRO A 146 -39.96 21.05 27.93
CA PRO A 146 -40.80 22.23 27.82
C PRO A 146 -40.35 23.25 26.76
N LEU A 147 -39.08 23.20 26.34
CA LEU A 147 -38.49 24.05 25.30
C LEU A 147 -38.48 23.37 23.92
N LEU A 148 -38.74 22.05 23.87
CA LEU A 148 -38.65 21.23 22.65
C LEU A 148 -40.00 21.05 21.94
N GLY A 149 -41.11 21.45 22.56
CA GLY A 149 -42.46 21.40 21.99
C GLY A 149 -43.16 20.08 22.25
#